data_AF-A0A4V1MGK5-F1
#
_entry.id   AF-A0A4V1MGK5-F1
#
_cell.length_a   1.000
_cell.length_b   1.000
_cell.length_c   1.000
_cell.angle_alpha   90.00
_cell.angle_beta   90.00
_cell.angle_gamma   90.00
#
_symmetry.space_group_name_H-M   'P 1'
#
loop_
_entity.id
_entity.type
_entity.pdbx_description
1 polymer ?
#
loop_
_entity_poly.entity_id
_entity_poly.type
_entity_poly.pdbx_seq_one_letter_code
_entity_poly.pdbx_strand_id
1 'polypeptide(L)'
;MRYKYFYVFLLVFSFTGYNAQISDAVKKLSQPLENISYAESSHIGFGGEESKIYNQFRKVAQRATNDELYYFAMNGSNALKVYSGKELFKRNDKRFLEIYTFYSSNPLMMKYTLGCVGKNKNIAEFLKDEVYSAPFYISLRDQLLKNEDKQDEIVKTQLAQIKEEGYGKLTEEDVNSVKKQIAEINNKKQKPQ
;
A
#
# COMPACT_ATOMS: atom_id res chain seq x y z
N MET A 1 -14.27 40.11 27.84
CA MET A 1 -13.48 39.90 26.60
C MET A 1 -12.93 38.46 26.48
N ARG A 2 -13.68 37.42 26.87
CA ARG A 2 -13.20 36.01 26.86
C ARG A 2 -13.70 35.17 25.68
N TYR A 3 -14.77 35.59 25.02
CA TYR A 3 -15.40 34.82 23.94
C TYR A 3 -14.85 35.14 22.54
N LYS A 4 -14.22 36.30 22.34
CA LYS A 4 -13.67 36.71 21.03
C LYS A 4 -12.50 35.81 20.56
N TYR A 5 -11.68 35.33 21.49
CA TYR A 5 -10.56 34.42 21.17
C TYR A 5 -11.00 32.97 20.98
N PHE A 6 -12.16 32.58 21.50
CA PHE A 6 -12.70 31.22 21.37
C PHE A 6 -13.17 30.92 19.95
N TYR A 7 -13.81 31.90 19.29
CA TYR A 7 -14.24 31.75 17.89
C TYR A 7 -13.08 31.75 16.89
N VAL A 8 -12.00 32.50 17.18
CA VAL A 8 -10.77 32.46 16.37
C VAL A 8 -10.10 31.10 16.51
N PHE A 9 -10.07 30.51 17.71
CA PHE A 9 -9.55 29.17 17.93
C PHE A 9 -10.35 28.09 17.18
N LEU A 10 -11.69 28.18 17.17
CA LEU A 10 -12.57 27.28 16.39
C LEU A 10 -12.37 27.43 14.87
N LEU A 11 -12.18 28.65 14.36
CA LEU A 11 -11.89 28.88 12.95
C LEU A 11 -10.54 28.30 12.54
N VAL A 12 -9.48 28.50 13.34
CA VAL A 12 -8.16 27.92 13.05
C VAL A 12 -8.19 26.39 13.07
N PHE A 13 -8.94 25.77 13.99
CA PHE A 13 -9.14 24.31 14.01
C PHE A 13 -9.90 23.78 12.78
N SER A 14 -10.83 24.57 12.24
CA SER A 14 -11.58 24.23 11.02
C SER A 14 -10.67 24.23 9.78
N PHE A 15 -9.65 25.11 9.75
CA PHE A 15 -8.67 25.19 8.66
C PHE A 15 -7.50 24.20 8.80
N THR A 16 -7.25 23.64 9.98
CA THR A 16 -6.29 22.52 10.12
C THR A 16 -6.88 21.17 9.70
N GLY A 17 -8.19 21.12 9.46
CA GLY A 17 -8.95 19.92 9.07
C GLY A 17 -9.14 19.73 7.57
N TYR A 18 -8.35 20.40 6.70
CA TYR A 18 -8.26 20.04 5.28
C TYR A 18 -7.50 18.70 5.13
N ASN A 19 -8.12 17.68 5.69
CA ASN A 19 -7.88 16.28 5.44
C ASN A 19 -7.90 16.06 3.93
N ALA A 20 -6.89 15.36 3.42
CA ALA A 20 -6.68 14.97 2.02
C ALA A 20 -7.99 14.88 1.24
N GLN A 21 -8.35 15.95 0.54
CA GLN A 21 -9.50 15.93 -0.35
C GLN A 21 -9.12 14.99 -1.50
N ILE A 22 -9.78 13.84 -1.60
CA ILE A 22 -9.60 12.97 -2.75
C ILE A 22 -10.02 13.76 -3.98
N SER A 23 -9.10 13.91 -4.93
CA SER A 23 -9.36 14.58 -6.19
C SER A 23 -10.48 13.87 -6.95
N ASP A 24 -11.29 14.62 -7.71
CA ASP A 24 -12.41 14.03 -8.45
C ASP A 24 -11.96 12.94 -9.43
N ALA A 25 -10.75 13.08 -10.00
CA ALA A 25 -10.15 12.07 -10.86
C ALA A 25 -9.87 10.77 -10.12
N VAL A 26 -9.25 10.84 -8.94
CA VAL A 26 -8.94 9.66 -8.11
C VAL A 26 -10.21 9.04 -7.56
N LYS A 27 -11.17 9.87 -7.11
CA LYS A 27 -12.50 9.43 -6.64
C LYS A 27 -13.25 8.65 -7.71
N LYS A 28 -13.33 9.19 -8.94
CA LYS A 28 -13.99 8.51 -10.06
C LYS A 28 -13.34 7.17 -10.40
N LEU A 29 -12.01 7.06 -10.26
CA LEU A 29 -11.30 5.82 -10.49
C LEU A 29 -11.43 4.82 -9.34
N SER A 30 -11.58 5.27 -8.10
CA SER A 30 -11.76 4.40 -6.94
C SER A 30 -13.18 3.88 -6.79
N GLN A 31 -14.19 4.54 -7.37
CA GLN A 31 -15.61 4.14 -7.29
C GLN A 31 -15.88 2.64 -7.46
N PRO A 32 -15.32 1.94 -8.48
CA PRO A 32 -15.57 0.50 -8.63
C PRO A 32 -15.03 -0.36 -7.48
N LEU A 33 -14.12 0.19 -6.65
CA LEU A 33 -13.47 -0.49 -5.53
C LEU A 33 -14.13 -0.18 -4.18
N GLU A 34 -15.01 0.82 -4.09
CA GLU A 34 -15.55 1.36 -2.82
C GLU A 34 -16.37 0.33 -2.01
N ASN A 35 -16.91 -0.70 -2.66
CA ASN A 35 -17.74 -1.73 -2.01
C ASN A 35 -17.08 -3.12 -1.98
N ILE A 36 -15.81 -3.23 -2.38
CA ILE A 36 -15.12 -4.52 -2.44
C ILE A 36 -14.50 -4.86 -1.08
N SER A 37 -14.98 -5.96 -0.48
CA SER A 37 -14.56 -6.44 0.84
C SER A 37 -13.34 -7.37 0.82
N TYR A 38 -12.89 -7.80 -0.36
CA TYR A 38 -11.76 -8.69 -0.58
C TYR A 38 -10.71 -8.05 -1.50
N ALA A 39 -9.54 -8.67 -1.60
CA ALA A 39 -8.49 -8.25 -2.53
C ALA A 39 -7.87 -9.44 -3.26
N GLU A 40 -7.16 -9.13 -4.33
CA GLU A 40 -6.53 -10.06 -5.26
C GLU A 40 -5.12 -9.57 -5.61
N SER A 41 -4.17 -10.48 -5.85
CA SER A 41 -2.89 -10.15 -6.48
C SER A 41 -3.05 -9.76 -7.94
N SER A 42 -1.96 -9.30 -8.58
CA SER A 42 -1.96 -8.96 -10.00
C SER A 42 -2.46 -10.08 -10.91
N HIS A 43 -2.15 -11.33 -10.55
CA HIS A 43 -2.60 -12.52 -11.26
C HIS A 43 -3.33 -13.48 -10.31
N ILE A 44 -4.41 -14.10 -10.78
CA ILE A 44 -5.28 -15.01 -10.03
C ILE A 44 -5.59 -16.28 -10.83
N GLY A 45 -6.12 -17.30 -10.16
CA GLY A 45 -6.54 -18.56 -10.79
C GLY A 45 -5.36 -19.49 -11.12
N PHE A 46 -5.67 -20.61 -11.78
CA PHE A 46 -4.68 -21.62 -12.15
C PHE A 46 -3.79 -21.17 -13.32
N GLY A 47 -4.39 -20.44 -14.28
CA GLY A 47 -3.69 -19.94 -15.47
C GLY A 47 -2.97 -18.61 -15.28
N GLY A 48 -3.02 -17.99 -14.09
CA GLY A 48 -2.43 -16.68 -13.85
C GLY A 48 -3.14 -15.56 -14.60
N GLU A 49 -4.47 -15.56 -14.60
CA GLU A 49 -5.30 -14.54 -15.23
C GLU A 49 -5.13 -13.19 -14.51
N GLU A 50 -5.11 -12.08 -15.24
CA GLU A 50 -5.01 -10.77 -14.62
C GLU A 50 -6.25 -10.43 -13.76
N SER A 51 -6.01 -9.92 -12.55
CA SER A 51 -7.09 -9.43 -11.69
C SER A 51 -7.63 -8.09 -12.19
N LYS A 52 -8.94 -8.06 -12.50
CA LYS A 52 -9.65 -6.81 -12.83
C LYS A 52 -9.66 -5.82 -11.66
N ILE A 53 -9.73 -6.32 -10.43
CA ILE A 53 -9.77 -5.51 -9.21
C ILE A 53 -8.41 -4.86 -8.97
N TYR A 54 -7.33 -5.65 -9.06
CA TYR A 54 -5.97 -5.13 -8.95
C TYR A 54 -5.67 -4.13 -10.06
N ASN A 55 -6.02 -4.45 -11.30
CA ASN A 55 -5.84 -3.55 -12.45
C ASN A 55 -6.59 -2.23 -12.29
N GLN A 56 -7.79 -2.24 -11.73
CA GLN A 56 -8.51 -1.01 -11.42
C GLN A 56 -7.79 -0.20 -10.35
N PHE A 57 -7.27 -0.86 -9.30
CA PHE A 57 -6.46 -0.17 -8.30
C PHE A 57 -5.17 0.42 -8.88
N ARG A 58 -4.49 -0.26 -9.82
CA ARG A 58 -3.28 0.30 -10.47
C ARG A 58 -3.56 1.65 -11.14
N LYS A 59 -4.72 1.80 -11.78
CA LYS A 59 -5.14 3.09 -12.38
C LYS A 59 -5.37 4.19 -11.34
N VAL A 60 -5.82 3.81 -10.14
CA VAL A 60 -5.94 4.72 -8.99
C VAL A 60 -4.54 5.11 -8.51
N ALA A 61 -3.68 4.13 -8.22
CA ALA A 61 -2.32 4.35 -7.74
C ALA A 61 -1.53 5.28 -8.66
N GLN A 62 -1.58 5.09 -9.98
CA GLN A 62 -0.87 5.93 -10.94
C GLN A 62 -1.22 7.43 -10.86
N ARG A 63 -2.42 7.79 -10.40
CA ARG A 63 -2.88 9.19 -10.29
C ARG A 63 -2.93 9.71 -8.85
N ALA A 64 -3.09 8.82 -7.89
CA ALA A 64 -3.23 9.19 -6.49
C ALA A 64 -1.90 9.68 -5.91
N THR A 65 -1.98 10.77 -5.16
CA THR A 65 -0.93 11.24 -4.25
C THR A 65 -0.78 10.29 -3.06
N ASN A 66 0.33 10.38 -2.34
CA ASN A 66 0.49 9.58 -1.13
C ASN A 66 -0.54 9.95 -0.04
N ASP A 67 -1.05 11.19 -0.03
CA ASP A 67 -2.07 11.64 0.91
C ASP A 67 -3.43 10.98 0.63
N GLU A 68 -3.81 10.88 -0.65
CA GLU A 68 -5.02 10.17 -1.08
C GLU A 68 -4.91 8.66 -0.82
N LEU A 69 -3.72 8.07 -1.08
CA LEU A 69 -3.48 6.67 -0.75
C LEU A 69 -3.54 6.43 0.77
N TYR A 70 -3.00 7.34 1.58
CA TYR A 70 -3.10 7.23 3.03
C TYR A 70 -4.56 7.34 3.49
N TYR A 71 -5.34 8.25 2.91
CA TYR A 71 -6.77 8.33 3.17
C TYR A 71 -7.47 7.01 2.84
N PHE A 72 -7.21 6.40 1.68
CA PHE A 72 -7.78 5.10 1.33
C PHE A 72 -7.31 3.96 2.24
N ALA A 73 -6.04 3.98 2.64
CA ALA A 73 -5.47 3.01 3.57
C ALA A 73 -6.17 3.00 4.92
N MET A 74 -6.67 4.16 5.37
CA MET A 74 -7.34 4.31 6.67
C MET A 74 -8.87 4.20 6.56
N ASN A 75 -9.47 4.77 5.51
CA ASN A 75 -10.92 4.99 5.43
C ASN A 75 -11.61 4.25 4.26
N GLY A 76 -10.85 3.63 3.35
CA GLY A 76 -11.39 2.99 2.17
C GLY A 76 -12.11 1.66 2.45
N SER A 77 -12.59 1.04 1.36
CA SER A 77 -13.01 -0.37 1.37
C SER A 77 -11.85 -1.29 1.76
N ASN A 78 -12.12 -2.55 2.11
CA ASN A 78 -11.04 -3.48 2.48
C ASN A 78 -10.00 -3.64 1.36
N ALA A 79 -10.45 -3.68 0.10
CA ALA A 79 -9.58 -3.67 -1.06
C ALA A 79 -8.69 -2.42 -1.09
N LEU A 80 -9.30 -1.24 -1.01
CA LEU A 80 -8.58 0.04 -1.03
C LEU A 80 -7.60 0.16 0.14
N LYS A 81 -7.98 -0.35 1.32
CA LYS A 81 -7.14 -0.33 2.52
C LYS A 81 -5.85 -1.11 2.32
N VAL A 82 -5.97 -2.37 1.89
CA VAL A 82 -4.79 -3.23 1.72
C VAL A 82 -3.91 -2.78 0.57
N TYR A 83 -4.51 -2.41 -0.56
CA TYR A 83 -3.75 -2.00 -1.74
C TYR A 83 -3.03 -0.67 -1.53
N SER A 84 -3.71 0.32 -0.96
CA SER A 84 -3.08 1.62 -0.71
C SER A 84 -1.98 1.52 0.33
N GLY A 85 -2.15 0.67 1.35
CA GLY A 85 -1.08 0.38 2.32
C GLY A 85 0.15 -0.26 1.66
N LYS A 86 -0.04 -1.27 0.79
CA LYS A 86 1.05 -1.88 0.02
C LYS A 86 1.74 -0.88 -0.92
N GLU A 87 0.97 -0.04 -1.59
CA GLU A 87 1.48 0.98 -2.51
C GLU A 87 2.31 2.05 -1.78
N LEU A 88 1.87 2.50 -0.59
CA LEU A 88 2.64 3.45 0.23
C LEU A 88 3.99 2.87 0.65
N PHE A 89 4.06 1.57 0.96
CA PHE A 89 5.32 0.89 1.21
C PHE A 89 6.22 0.91 -0.02
N LYS A 90 5.70 0.56 -1.20
CA LYS A 90 6.46 0.56 -2.47
C LYS A 90 6.98 1.95 -2.83
N ARG A 91 6.28 3.00 -2.41
CA ARG A 91 6.69 4.42 -2.55
C ARG A 91 7.64 4.91 -1.46
N ASN A 92 8.01 4.05 -0.53
CA ASN A 92 8.83 4.39 0.64
C ASN A 92 8.22 5.53 1.49
N ASP A 93 6.89 5.59 1.59
CA ASP A 93 6.20 6.58 2.43
C ASP A 93 6.20 6.14 3.90
N LYS A 94 6.71 6.99 4.79
CA LYS A 94 6.83 6.71 6.23
C LYS A 94 5.50 6.33 6.90
N ARG A 95 4.37 6.79 6.37
CA ARG A 95 3.04 6.53 6.93
C ARG A 95 2.59 5.08 6.73
N PHE A 96 3.30 4.30 5.92
CA PHE A 96 3.13 2.85 5.88
C PHE A 96 3.16 2.23 7.29
N LEU A 97 4.09 2.67 8.14
CA LEU A 97 4.23 2.14 9.49
C LEU A 97 3.10 2.56 10.42
N GLU A 98 2.50 3.73 10.20
CA GLU A 98 1.29 4.17 10.92
C GLU A 98 0.11 3.25 10.58
N ILE A 99 -0.07 2.95 9.29
CA ILE A 99 -1.11 2.03 8.81
C ILE A 99 -0.88 0.62 9.37
N TYR A 100 0.35 0.11 9.30
CA TYR A 100 0.72 -1.19 9.86
C TYR A 100 0.43 -1.24 11.38
N THR A 101 0.82 -0.20 12.11
CA THR A 101 0.58 -0.09 13.56
C THR A 101 -0.91 -0.10 13.86
N PHE A 102 -1.69 0.69 13.11
CA PHE A 102 -3.14 0.79 13.26
C PHE A 102 -3.82 -0.57 13.09
N TYR A 103 -3.60 -1.27 11.97
CA TYR A 103 -4.24 -2.57 11.72
C TYR A 103 -3.68 -3.69 12.60
N SER A 104 -2.45 -3.56 13.08
CA SER A 104 -1.93 -4.49 14.07
C SER A 104 -2.64 -4.30 15.42
N SER A 105 -3.18 -3.11 15.73
CA SER A 105 -3.86 -2.80 17.00
C SER A 105 -5.38 -2.94 16.89
N ASN A 106 -5.91 -2.76 15.68
CA ASN A 106 -7.32 -2.84 15.33
C ASN A 106 -7.45 -3.85 14.18
N PRO A 107 -7.43 -5.16 14.47
CA PRO A 107 -7.42 -6.19 13.44
C PRO A 107 -8.64 -6.07 12.53
N LEU A 108 -8.40 -6.05 11.22
CA LEU A 108 -9.43 -6.10 10.19
C LEU A 108 -9.16 -7.30 9.29
N MET A 109 -9.99 -8.33 9.45
CA MET A 109 -9.87 -9.56 8.67
C MET A 109 -10.46 -9.38 7.28
N MET A 110 -9.73 -9.84 6.26
CA MET A 110 -10.24 -9.86 4.89
C MET A 110 -9.70 -11.04 4.09
N LYS A 111 -10.46 -11.43 3.07
CA LYS A 111 -10.01 -12.41 2.09
C LYS A 111 -9.06 -11.75 1.08
N TYR A 112 -7.92 -12.38 0.84
CA TYR A 112 -6.97 -12.02 -0.20
C TYR A 112 -6.66 -13.25 -1.06
N THR A 113 -6.79 -13.14 -2.37
CA THR A 113 -6.43 -14.21 -3.32
C THR A 113 -5.05 -13.93 -3.91
N LEU A 114 -4.10 -14.82 -3.70
CA LEU A 114 -2.77 -14.80 -4.31
C LEU A 114 -2.64 -15.95 -5.30
N GLY A 115 -2.68 -15.67 -6.60
CA GLY A 115 -2.75 -16.72 -7.62
C GLY A 115 -3.99 -17.60 -7.43
N CYS A 116 -3.80 -18.90 -7.19
CA CYS A 116 -4.88 -19.84 -6.88
C CYS A 116 -5.18 -19.99 -5.38
N VAL A 117 -4.42 -19.32 -4.49
CA VAL A 117 -4.51 -19.50 -3.04
C VAL A 117 -5.26 -18.34 -2.38
N GLY A 118 -6.43 -18.63 -1.80
CA GLY A 118 -7.16 -17.70 -0.94
C GLY A 118 -6.65 -17.75 0.50
N LYS A 119 -6.39 -16.60 1.09
CA LYS A 119 -6.02 -16.44 2.51
C LYS A 119 -7.01 -15.52 3.20
N ASN A 120 -7.34 -15.80 4.45
CA ASN A 120 -8.12 -14.91 5.30
C ASN A 120 -7.24 -14.47 6.48
N LYS A 121 -6.77 -13.22 6.45
CA LYS A 121 -5.81 -12.69 7.43
C LYS A 121 -6.16 -11.25 7.79
N ASN A 122 -5.53 -10.74 8.84
CA ASN A 122 -5.57 -9.32 9.15
C ASN A 122 -4.85 -8.50 8.05
N ILE A 123 -5.33 -7.30 7.74
CA ILE A 123 -4.63 -6.36 6.84
C ILE A 123 -3.15 -6.19 7.22
N ALA A 124 -2.83 -6.06 8.50
CA ALA A 124 -1.43 -5.93 8.94
C ALA A 124 -0.55 -7.11 8.49
N GLU A 125 -1.09 -8.33 8.43
CA GLU A 125 -0.34 -9.48 7.93
C GLU A 125 -0.10 -9.40 6.42
N PHE A 126 -1.07 -8.91 5.64
CA PHE A 126 -0.87 -8.70 4.20
C PHE A 126 0.15 -7.59 3.91
N LEU A 127 0.18 -6.54 4.74
CA LEU A 127 1.19 -5.49 4.66
C LEU A 127 2.59 -6.03 5.01
N LYS A 128 2.68 -6.86 6.05
CA LYS A 128 3.91 -7.56 6.42
C LYS A 128 4.37 -8.49 5.29
N ASP A 129 3.47 -9.30 4.73
CA ASP A 129 3.79 -10.22 3.63
C ASP A 129 4.39 -9.45 2.44
N GLU A 130 3.91 -8.25 2.12
CA GLU A 130 4.48 -7.37 1.07
C GLU A 130 5.92 -6.91 1.40
N VAL A 131 6.18 -6.49 2.64
CA VAL A 131 7.53 -6.09 3.06
C VAL A 131 8.51 -7.26 2.97
N TYR A 132 8.06 -8.46 3.31
CA TYR A 132 8.92 -9.64 3.31
C TYR A 132 9.11 -10.25 1.92
N SER A 133 8.21 -9.99 0.96
CA SER A 133 8.38 -10.39 -0.45
C SER A 133 9.21 -9.40 -1.27
N ALA A 134 9.25 -8.12 -0.89
CA ALA A 134 9.99 -7.07 -1.61
C ALA A 134 11.44 -7.41 -2.00
N PRO A 135 12.27 -8.06 -1.15
CA PRO A 135 13.64 -8.41 -1.51
C PRO A 135 13.76 -9.28 -2.76
N PHE A 136 12.77 -10.15 -3.02
CA PHE A 136 12.76 -10.97 -4.23
C PHE A 136 12.69 -10.10 -5.50
N TYR A 137 11.76 -9.14 -5.53
CA TYR A 137 11.59 -8.23 -6.66
C TYR A 137 12.79 -7.31 -6.84
N ILE A 138 13.36 -6.81 -5.73
CA ILE A 138 14.56 -5.96 -5.74
C ILE A 138 15.77 -6.74 -6.27
N SER A 139 16.01 -7.94 -5.76
CA SER A 139 17.10 -8.80 -6.23
C SER A 139 16.97 -9.14 -7.71
N LEU A 140 15.78 -9.53 -8.16
CA LEU A 140 15.50 -9.80 -9.56
C LEU A 140 15.75 -8.58 -10.44
N ARG A 141 15.25 -7.40 -10.04
CA ARG A 141 15.51 -6.12 -10.74
C ARG A 141 17.00 -5.87 -10.89
N ASP A 142 17.74 -5.96 -9.80
CA ASP A 142 19.16 -5.62 -9.77
C ASP A 142 20.00 -6.62 -10.58
N GLN A 143 19.59 -7.89 -10.63
CA GLN A 143 20.19 -8.89 -11.52
C GLN A 143 19.92 -8.59 -13.00
N LEU A 144 18.70 -8.20 -13.35
CA LEU A 144 18.33 -7.84 -14.72
C LEU A 144 19.05 -6.58 -15.20
N LEU A 145 19.20 -5.57 -14.34
CA LEU A 145 19.94 -4.35 -14.63
C LEU A 145 21.45 -4.59 -14.82
N LYS A 146 22.06 -5.56 -14.12
CA LYS A 146 23.48 -5.90 -14.33
C LYS A 146 23.76 -6.54 -15.69
N ASN A 147 22.73 -7.01 -16.39
CA ASN A 147 22.84 -7.66 -17.70
C ASN A 147 22.32 -6.75 -18.84
N GLU A 148 22.29 -5.41 -18.62
CA GLU A 148 21.70 -4.43 -19.52
C GLU A 148 22.27 -4.47 -20.95
N ASP A 149 23.56 -4.77 -21.07
CA ASP A 149 24.28 -4.78 -22.36
C ASP A 149 23.89 -5.96 -23.27
N LYS A 150 23.07 -6.91 -22.78
CA LYS A 150 22.57 -8.09 -23.53
C LYS A 150 21.06 -8.07 -23.75
N GLN A 151 20.41 -6.90 -23.60
CA GLN A 151 18.95 -6.72 -23.52
C GLN A 151 18.15 -7.30 -24.70
N ASP A 152 17.84 -8.60 -24.61
CA ASP A 152 16.73 -9.22 -25.33
C ASP A 152 15.39 -8.64 -24.80
N GLU A 153 14.37 -8.65 -25.65
CA GLU A 153 13.02 -8.12 -25.41
C GLU A 153 12.39 -8.65 -24.11
N ILE A 154 12.77 -9.86 -23.72
CA ILE A 154 12.38 -10.52 -22.47
C ILE A 154 12.84 -9.72 -21.24
N VAL A 155 14.10 -9.28 -21.19
CA VAL A 155 14.66 -8.54 -20.05
C VAL A 155 13.97 -7.19 -19.90
N LYS A 156 13.73 -6.50 -21.01
CA LYS A 156 13.00 -5.21 -21.02
C LYS A 156 11.58 -5.37 -20.48
N THR A 157 10.90 -6.44 -20.90
CA THR A 157 9.54 -6.76 -20.45
C THR A 157 9.51 -7.03 -18.94
N GLN A 158 10.45 -7.84 -18.42
CA GLN A 158 10.52 -8.13 -16.99
C GLN A 158 10.82 -6.89 -16.14
N LEU A 159 11.76 -6.03 -16.57
CA LEU A 159 12.05 -4.77 -15.89
C LEU A 159 10.84 -3.83 -15.89
N ALA A 160 10.10 -3.76 -17.00
CA ALA A 160 8.87 -2.98 -17.09
C ALA A 160 7.79 -3.49 -16.11
N GLN A 161 7.61 -4.81 -16.01
CA GLN A 161 6.68 -5.43 -15.06
C GLN A 161 7.05 -5.12 -13.60
N ILE A 162 8.33 -5.25 -13.23
CA ILE A 162 8.80 -4.92 -11.87
C ILE A 162 8.54 -3.45 -11.53
N LYS A 163 8.79 -2.55 -12.50
CA LYS A 163 8.52 -1.13 -12.35
C LYS A 163 7.02 -0.85 -12.20
N GLU A 164 6.19 -1.53 -12.99
CA GLU A 164 4.73 -1.39 -12.95
C GLU A 164 4.14 -1.92 -11.64
N GLU A 165 4.73 -2.96 -11.06
CA GLU A 165 4.40 -3.47 -9.73
C GLU A 165 4.89 -2.56 -8.58
N GLY A 166 5.56 -1.44 -8.89
CA GLY A 166 6.00 -0.42 -7.92
C GLY A 166 7.38 -0.64 -7.32
N TYR A 167 8.10 -1.70 -7.71
CA TYR A 167 9.42 -2.06 -7.17
C TYR A 167 10.59 -1.40 -7.90
N GLY A 168 10.33 -0.40 -8.75
CA GLY A 168 11.36 0.26 -9.54
C GLY A 168 12.31 1.17 -8.75
N LYS A 169 11.94 1.59 -7.54
CA LYS A 169 12.72 2.56 -6.73
C LYS A 169 13.14 2.07 -5.35
N LEU A 170 12.47 1.04 -4.82
CA LEU A 170 12.69 0.56 -3.47
C LEU A 170 14.04 -0.14 -3.34
N THR A 171 14.79 0.11 -2.27
CA THR A 171 16.11 -0.50 -2.02
C THR A 171 16.04 -1.58 -0.93
N GLU A 172 17.06 -2.44 -0.86
CA GLU A 172 17.15 -3.42 0.24
C GLU A 172 17.28 -2.74 1.61
N GLU A 173 17.97 -1.59 1.69
CA GLU A 173 18.09 -0.80 2.91
C GLU A 173 16.74 -0.26 3.39
N ASP A 174 15.91 0.26 2.49
CA ASP A 174 14.55 0.70 2.80
C ASP A 174 13.73 -0.44 3.42
N VAL A 175 13.78 -1.62 2.79
CA VAL A 175 13.06 -2.81 3.26
C VAL A 175 13.57 -3.27 4.62
N ASN A 176 14.89 -3.30 4.83
CA ASN A 176 15.48 -3.72 6.09
C ASN A 176 15.14 -2.76 7.23
N SER A 177 15.12 -1.45 6.95
CA SER A 177 14.67 -0.42 7.89
C SER A 177 13.21 -0.65 8.31
N VAL A 178 12.32 -0.89 7.35
CA VAL A 178 10.90 -1.16 7.62
C VAL A 178 10.72 -2.47 8.41
N LYS A 179 11.45 -3.54 8.06
CA LYS A 179 11.42 -4.82 8.81
C LYS A 179 11.80 -4.65 10.27
N LYS A 180 12.85 -3.86 10.56
CA LYS A 180 13.27 -3.56 11.93
C LYS A 180 12.17 -2.85 12.71
N GLN A 181 11.56 -1.83 12.11
CA GLN A 181 10.47 -1.07 12.74
C GLN A 181 9.22 -1.93 12.98
N ILE A 182 8.87 -2.82 12.04
CA ILE A 182 7.81 -3.83 12.23
C ILE A 182 8.11 -4.74 13.42
N ALA A 183 9.35 -5.22 13.56
CA ALA A 183 9.75 -6.06 14.69
C ALA A 183 9.62 -5.31 16.03
N GLU A 184 10.03 -4.05 16.08
CA GLU A 184 9.87 -3.19 17.26
C GLU A 184 8.40 -2.97 17.64
N ILE A 185 7.53 -2.71 16.65
CA ILE A 185 6.08 -2.56 16.86
C ILE A 185 5.48 -3.85 17.47
N ASN A 186 5.87 -5.01 16.94
CA ASN A 186 5.38 -6.31 17.44
C ASN A 186 5.88 -6.61 18.86
N ASN A 187 7.15 -6.31 19.15
CA ASN A 187 7.73 -6.52 20.47
C ASN A 187 7.08 -5.63 21.54
N LYS A 188 6.71 -4.38 21.19
CA LYS A 188 5.99 -3.48 22.12
C LYS A 188 4.60 -4.01 22.50
N LYS A 189 3.93 -4.74 21.61
CA LYS A 189 2.61 -5.33 21.88
C LYS A 189 2.64 -6.58 22.75
N GLN A 190 3.76 -7.31 22.74
CA GLN A 190 3.91 -8.53 23.52
C GLN A 190 4.30 -8.28 24.97
N LYS A 191 4.69 -7.04 25.34
CA LYS A 191 4.94 -6.68 26.73
C LYS A 191 3.60 -6.27 27.39
N PRO A 192 3.11 -7.01 28.40
CA PRO A 192 1.96 -6.54 29.18
C PRO A 192 2.33 -5.22 29.87
N GLN A 193 1.41 -4.25 29.83
CA GLN A 193 1.44 -3.07 30.68
C GLN A 193 1.09 -3.43 32.12
#